data_AF-A0A355UA03-F1
#
_entry.id   AF-A0A355UA03-F1
#
_cell.length_a   1.000
_cell.length_b   1.000
_cell.length_c   1.000
_cell.angle_alpha   90.00
_cell.angle_beta   90.00
_cell.angle_gamma   90.00
#
_symmetry.space_group_name_H-M   'P 1'
#
loop_
_entity.id
_entity.type
_entity.pdbx_description
1 polymer ?
#
loop_
_entity_poly.entity_id
_entity_poly.type
_entity_poly.pdbx_seq_one_letter_code
_entity_poly.pdbx_strand_id
1 'polypeptide(L)'
;QLPATITALPAVCKGDLWTITVNGLKDKKYSLSINNSLPFLDTLITFNPTITTSYTIAITDSTNLVCPAKEIVVPVKVDRIGDIELKTDKSGAYCPGDKITFSANDSLDYFEFYWNTNKVQSGGANTYENQVMEAGDSLYVIVNKGVCSDTSETIYVNIELALDLSFTYTRDRSVYTFIPAIKGYPRYTWDFGDGSAFSNLESPTHDYASSESKNIKVNLEIESVNACVYNQEETILLPAFSSISDFASLGLTLYPNPMTDVLVVKNTNRNNSRLVMINAVGEEVMNRTLNETTSINVAGLSPGIYLVK
;
A
#
# COMPACT_ATOMS: atom_id res chain seq x y z
N GLN A 1 -38.94 27.03 -55.93
CA GLN A 1 -38.16 26.02 -55.18
C GLN A 1 -38.93 25.60 -53.95
N LEU A 2 -38.85 24.32 -53.57
CA LEU A 2 -39.55 23.76 -52.40
C LEU A 2 -39.06 24.40 -51.07
N PRO A 3 -39.94 24.59 -50.06
CA PRO A 3 -39.60 25.27 -48.80
C PRO A 3 -38.85 24.36 -47.80
N ALA A 4 -38.10 23.37 -48.28
CA ALA A 4 -37.49 22.36 -47.43
C ALA A 4 -36.44 22.95 -46.46
N THR A 5 -36.42 22.43 -45.23
CA THR A 5 -35.40 22.71 -44.21
C THR A 5 -34.82 21.41 -43.68
N ILE A 6 -33.64 21.46 -43.03
CA ILE A 6 -32.95 20.28 -42.50
C ILE A 6 -32.77 20.43 -40.99
N THR A 7 -32.87 19.30 -40.28
CA THR A 7 -32.49 19.16 -38.88
C THR A 7 -31.59 17.93 -38.73
N ALA A 8 -30.40 18.11 -38.16
CA ALA A 8 -29.45 17.05 -37.85
C ALA A 8 -28.56 17.51 -36.67
N LEU A 9 -28.01 16.55 -35.93
CA LEU A 9 -27.03 16.87 -34.88
C LEU A 9 -25.71 17.35 -35.51
N PRO A 10 -25.01 18.33 -34.93
CA PRO A 10 -23.77 18.88 -35.51
C PRO A 10 -22.57 17.94 -35.34
N ALA A 11 -22.65 16.96 -34.43
CA ALA A 11 -21.60 15.99 -34.16
C ALA A 11 -22.21 14.62 -33.83
N VAL A 12 -21.43 13.56 -34.04
CA VAL A 12 -21.77 12.18 -33.73
C VAL A 12 -20.51 11.39 -33.39
N CYS A 13 -20.62 10.35 -32.55
CA CYS A 13 -19.49 9.49 -32.30
C CYS A 13 -19.23 8.55 -33.48
N LYS A 14 -17.96 8.25 -33.78
CA LYS A 14 -17.58 7.39 -34.89
C LYS A 14 -18.27 6.02 -34.78
N GLY A 15 -19.06 5.69 -35.79
CA GLY A 15 -19.79 4.43 -35.85
C GLY A 15 -21.19 4.49 -35.25
N ASP A 16 -21.57 5.58 -34.59
CA ASP A 16 -22.94 5.80 -34.15
C ASP A 16 -23.85 6.21 -35.30
N LEU A 17 -25.13 5.94 -35.11
CA LEU A 17 -26.18 6.26 -36.06
C LEU A 17 -26.43 7.79 -36.06
N TRP A 18 -26.28 8.41 -37.23
CA TRP A 18 -26.59 9.83 -37.42
C TRP A 18 -27.80 9.99 -38.34
N THR A 19 -28.68 10.92 -37.99
CA THR A 19 -29.97 11.11 -38.66
C THR A 19 -30.12 12.54 -39.17
N ILE A 20 -30.48 12.65 -40.44
CA ILE A 20 -30.87 13.89 -41.11
C ILE A 20 -32.37 13.84 -41.36
N THR A 21 -33.10 14.83 -40.85
CA THR A 21 -34.53 15.01 -41.10
C THR A 21 -34.77 16.15 -42.07
N VAL A 22 -35.45 15.88 -43.19
CA VAL A 22 -35.88 16.87 -44.18
C VAL A 22 -37.33 17.26 -43.90
N ASN A 23 -37.55 18.53 -43.58
CA ASN A 23 -38.86 19.07 -43.20
C ASN A 23 -39.49 19.90 -44.33
N GLY A 24 -40.78 20.20 -44.23
CA GLY A 24 -41.47 21.13 -45.14
C GLY A 24 -41.88 20.54 -46.50
N LEU A 25 -41.86 19.21 -46.65
CA LEU A 25 -42.19 18.49 -47.89
C LEU A 25 -43.56 17.79 -47.87
N LYS A 26 -44.35 17.98 -46.81
CA LYS A 26 -45.70 17.39 -46.71
C LYS A 26 -46.55 17.80 -47.92
N ASP A 27 -47.21 16.82 -48.52
CA ASP A 27 -48.08 16.97 -49.70
C ASP A 27 -47.39 17.55 -50.96
N LYS A 28 -46.05 17.49 -51.05
CA LYS A 28 -45.27 17.91 -52.23
C LYS A 28 -44.81 16.69 -53.04
N LYS A 29 -44.62 16.87 -54.35
CA LYS A 29 -43.92 15.88 -55.20
C LYS A 29 -42.46 16.27 -55.31
N TYR A 30 -41.57 15.44 -54.78
CA TYR A 30 -40.16 15.71 -54.69
C TYR A 30 -39.34 14.45 -54.90
N SER A 31 -38.03 14.62 -55.11
CA SER A 31 -37.04 13.58 -54.88
C SER A 31 -35.85 14.17 -54.12
N LEU A 32 -35.23 13.34 -53.29
CA LEU A 32 -34.06 13.68 -52.50
C LEU A 32 -32.85 12.88 -53.00
N SER A 33 -31.66 13.45 -52.88
CA SER A 33 -30.41 12.71 -53.01
C SER A 33 -29.37 13.24 -52.04
N ILE A 34 -28.46 12.38 -51.61
CA ILE A 34 -27.31 12.72 -50.78
C ILE A 34 -26.02 12.55 -51.58
N ASN A 35 -25.18 13.58 -51.66
CA ASN A 35 -23.90 13.55 -52.39
C ASN A 35 -24.02 12.97 -53.82
N ASN A 36 -25.05 13.35 -54.57
CA ASN A 36 -25.35 12.85 -55.93
C ASN A 36 -25.67 11.35 -56.03
N SER A 37 -26.12 10.73 -54.95
CA SER A 37 -26.66 9.37 -54.98
C SER A 37 -27.96 9.26 -55.80
N LEU A 38 -28.42 8.03 -56.01
CA LEU A 38 -29.70 7.76 -56.65
C LEU A 38 -30.85 8.45 -55.89
N PRO A 39 -31.86 8.99 -56.59
CA PRO A 39 -32.97 9.66 -55.95
C PRO A 39 -33.82 8.72 -55.07
N PHE A 40 -34.28 9.23 -53.93
CA PHE A 40 -35.18 8.55 -53.01
C PHE A 40 -36.25 9.52 -52.45
N LEU A 41 -37.19 8.99 -51.67
CA LEU A 41 -38.33 9.75 -51.11
C LEU A 41 -38.30 9.88 -49.59
N ASP A 42 -37.53 9.05 -48.87
CA ASP A 42 -37.52 9.07 -47.41
C ASP A 42 -36.96 10.39 -46.86
N THR A 43 -37.75 11.07 -46.04
CA THR A 43 -37.37 12.34 -45.40
C THR A 43 -36.53 12.15 -44.15
N LEU A 44 -36.33 10.90 -43.72
CA LEU A 44 -35.49 10.51 -42.61
C LEU A 44 -34.34 9.69 -43.16
N ILE A 45 -33.15 10.27 -43.17
CA ILE A 45 -31.96 9.65 -43.74
C ILE A 45 -31.03 9.30 -42.59
N THR A 46 -30.68 8.02 -42.48
CA THR A 46 -29.96 7.51 -41.32
C THR A 46 -28.79 6.63 -41.75
N PHE A 47 -27.59 6.94 -41.28
CA PHE A 47 -26.36 6.20 -41.55
C PHE A 47 -25.27 6.55 -40.52
N ASN A 48 -24.16 5.82 -40.53
CA ASN A 48 -23.08 5.94 -39.54
C ASN A 48 -21.84 6.60 -40.17
N PRO A 49 -21.67 7.94 -40.11
CA PRO A 49 -20.51 8.59 -40.69
C PRO A 49 -19.22 8.19 -39.95
N THR A 50 -18.16 7.92 -40.70
CA THR A 50 -16.87 7.46 -40.14
C THR A 50 -15.79 8.54 -40.12
N ILE A 51 -16.02 9.66 -40.81
CA ILE A 51 -15.11 10.80 -40.93
C ILE A 51 -15.88 12.11 -40.85
N THR A 52 -15.26 13.14 -40.29
CA THR A 52 -15.78 14.51 -40.33
C THR A 52 -15.88 14.98 -41.77
N THR A 53 -17.08 15.33 -42.21
CA THR A 53 -17.35 15.76 -43.59
C THR A 53 -18.64 16.57 -43.65
N SER A 54 -18.99 17.05 -44.84
CA SER A 54 -20.27 17.67 -45.13
C SER A 54 -21.05 16.86 -46.16
N TYR A 55 -22.34 16.67 -45.93
CA TYR A 55 -23.25 16.02 -46.84
C TYR A 55 -24.11 17.04 -47.56
N THR A 56 -24.19 16.97 -48.89
CA THR A 56 -25.07 17.82 -49.68
C THR A 56 -26.37 17.09 -49.94
N ILE A 57 -27.47 17.63 -49.43
CA ILE A 57 -28.83 17.14 -49.70
C ILE A 57 -29.41 17.97 -50.84
N ALA A 58 -29.66 17.34 -51.98
CA ALA A 58 -30.32 17.97 -53.11
C ALA A 58 -31.81 17.63 -53.12
N ILE A 59 -32.66 18.67 -53.05
CA ILE A 59 -34.11 18.57 -53.08
C ILE A 59 -34.61 18.99 -54.47
N THR A 60 -35.10 18.04 -55.26
CA THR A 60 -35.64 18.27 -56.61
C THR A 60 -37.16 18.39 -56.57
N ASP A 61 -37.70 19.43 -57.21
CA ASP A 61 -39.14 19.57 -57.41
C ASP A 61 -39.60 18.73 -58.60
N SER A 62 -40.25 17.60 -58.33
CA SER A 62 -40.68 16.67 -59.37
C SER A 62 -41.84 17.20 -60.22
N THR A 63 -42.41 18.36 -59.88
CA THR A 63 -43.41 19.05 -60.72
C THR A 63 -42.79 20.05 -61.68
N ASN A 64 -41.53 20.44 -61.46
CA ASN A 64 -40.83 21.42 -62.27
C ASN A 64 -39.33 21.10 -62.40
N LEU A 65 -39.04 20.15 -63.31
CA LEU A 65 -37.69 19.63 -63.55
C LEU A 65 -36.74 20.62 -64.25
N VAL A 66 -37.24 21.78 -64.68
CA VAL A 66 -36.42 22.84 -65.31
C VAL A 66 -35.65 23.63 -64.24
N CYS A 67 -36.15 23.65 -63.00
CA CYS A 67 -35.46 24.30 -61.89
C CYS A 67 -34.34 23.40 -61.35
N PRO A 68 -33.13 23.95 -61.08
CA PRO A 68 -32.10 23.20 -60.39
C PRO A 68 -32.57 22.80 -58.99
N ALA A 69 -32.08 21.66 -58.51
CA ALA A 69 -32.35 21.19 -57.17
C ALA A 69 -31.92 22.25 -56.13
N LYS A 70 -32.70 22.38 -55.05
CA LYS A 70 -32.26 23.16 -53.89
C LYS A 70 -31.25 22.33 -53.13
N GLU A 71 -30.02 22.80 -53.02
CA GLU A 71 -28.97 22.11 -52.27
C GLU A 71 -28.84 22.71 -50.87
N ILE A 72 -28.74 21.83 -49.86
CA ILE A 72 -28.48 22.19 -48.48
C ILE A 72 -27.28 21.38 -48.00
N VAL A 73 -26.24 22.07 -47.55
CA VAL A 73 -25.02 21.45 -47.01
C VAL A 73 -25.21 21.21 -45.51
N VAL A 74 -24.97 19.97 -45.09
CA VAL A 74 -25.12 19.51 -43.71
C VAL A 74 -23.75 19.03 -43.21
N PRO A 75 -23.01 19.87 -42.46
CA PRO A 75 -21.75 19.44 -41.85
C PRO A 75 -22.00 18.49 -40.69
N VAL A 76 -21.12 17.50 -40.52
CA VAL A 76 -21.08 16.65 -39.33
C VAL A 76 -19.64 16.47 -38.86
N LYS A 77 -19.42 16.74 -37.57
CA LYS A 77 -18.17 16.38 -36.88
C LYS A 77 -18.28 14.94 -36.39
N VAL A 78 -17.32 14.09 -36.77
CA VAL A 78 -17.23 12.73 -36.24
C VAL A 78 -16.17 12.71 -35.15
N ASP A 79 -16.62 12.67 -33.90
CA ASP A 79 -15.74 12.50 -32.76
C ASP A 79 -15.29 11.04 -32.64
N ARG A 80 -14.13 10.80 -32.05
CA ARG A 80 -13.59 9.46 -31.85
C ARG A 80 -12.75 9.41 -30.59
N ILE A 81 -13.01 8.41 -29.76
CA ILE A 81 -12.11 7.97 -28.68
C ILE A 81 -11.26 6.82 -29.25
N GLY A 82 -9.94 6.90 -29.03
CA GLY A 82 -9.03 5.78 -29.27
C GLY A 82 -8.96 4.90 -28.02
N ASP A 83 -8.00 3.99 -27.97
CA ASP A 83 -7.83 3.14 -26.79
C ASP A 83 -7.52 4.01 -25.56
N ILE A 84 -8.19 3.71 -24.45
CA ILE A 84 -8.03 4.42 -23.19
C ILE A 84 -6.95 3.69 -22.39
N GLU A 85 -5.77 4.30 -22.30
CA GLU A 85 -4.69 3.79 -21.47
C GLU A 85 -4.82 4.37 -20.06
N LEU A 86 -5.41 3.60 -19.14
CA LEU A 86 -5.34 3.86 -17.71
C LEU A 86 -4.17 3.07 -17.13
N LYS A 87 -3.31 3.72 -16.35
CA LYS A 87 -2.18 3.08 -15.67
C LYS A 87 -1.96 3.62 -14.27
N THR A 88 -1.24 2.85 -13.46
CA THR A 88 -0.71 3.26 -12.16
C THR A 88 0.72 3.80 -12.28
N ASP A 89 1.20 4.44 -11.22
CA ASP A 89 2.53 5.05 -11.13
C ASP A 89 3.66 4.05 -10.92
N LYS A 90 3.36 2.84 -10.44
CA LYS A 90 4.30 1.71 -10.43
C LYS A 90 3.65 0.43 -10.93
N SER A 91 4.52 -0.48 -11.37
CA SER A 91 4.18 -1.89 -11.61
C SER A 91 4.49 -2.70 -10.36
N GLY A 92 3.55 -3.56 -9.93
CA GLY A 92 3.74 -4.46 -8.80
C GLY A 92 2.80 -4.15 -7.63
N ALA A 93 3.12 -4.69 -6.46
CA ALA A 93 2.30 -4.49 -5.27
C ALA A 93 2.61 -3.16 -4.57
N TYR A 94 1.59 -2.63 -3.91
CA TYR A 94 1.66 -1.47 -3.03
C TYR A 94 1.69 -1.90 -1.58
N CYS A 95 2.37 -1.14 -0.73
CA CYS A 95 2.30 -1.33 0.70
C CYS A 95 0.97 -0.74 1.22
N PRO A 96 0.43 -1.26 2.33
CA PRO A 96 -0.72 -0.64 3.00
C PRO A 96 -0.48 0.85 3.26
N GLY A 97 -1.36 1.71 2.77
CA GLY A 97 -1.26 3.16 2.93
C GLY A 97 -0.31 3.87 1.95
N ASP A 98 0.23 3.16 0.95
CA ASP A 98 0.94 3.80 -0.16
C ASP A 98 -0.02 4.74 -0.91
N LYS A 99 0.54 5.86 -1.38
CA LYS A 99 -0.17 6.72 -2.34
C LYS A 99 -0.04 6.12 -3.73
N ILE A 100 -1.18 5.96 -4.40
CA ILE A 100 -1.32 5.43 -5.75
C ILE A 100 -1.74 6.57 -6.66
N THR A 101 -1.04 6.75 -7.79
CA THR A 101 -1.41 7.73 -8.80
C THR A 101 -1.86 7.01 -10.07
N PHE A 102 -3.11 7.24 -10.46
CA PHE A 102 -3.68 6.75 -11.70
C PHE A 102 -3.63 7.84 -12.76
N SER A 103 -3.25 7.46 -13.98
CA SER A 103 -3.14 8.38 -15.12
C SER A 103 -3.81 7.80 -16.34
N ALA A 104 -4.76 8.54 -16.90
CA ALA A 104 -5.35 8.29 -18.21
C ALA A 104 -4.60 9.09 -19.30
N ASN A 105 -4.65 8.65 -20.55
CA ASN A 105 -4.07 9.38 -21.67
C ASN A 105 -4.67 10.79 -21.85
N ASP A 106 -3.85 11.75 -22.30
CA ASP A 106 -4.15 13.20 -22.32
C ASP A 106 -4.98 13.67 -23.53
N SER A 107 -5.36 12.76 -24.42
CA SER A 107 -6.02 13.09 -25.69
C SER A 107 -7.54 13.32 -25.57
N LEU A 108 -8.06 13.41 -24.35
CA LEU A 108 -9.48 13.39 -24.00
C LEU A 108 -9.88 14.71 -23.31
N ASP A 109 -11.15 15.08 -23.40
CA ASP A 109 -11.64 16.40 -22.97
C ASP A 109 -12.10 16.41 -21.51
N TYR A 110 -12.58 15.26 -21.02
CA TYR A 110 -13.19 15.11 -19.70
C TYR A 110 -13.00 13.70 -19.16
N PHE A 111 -12.85 13.59 -17.85
CA PHE A 111 -12.58 12.37 -17.12
C PHE A 111 -13.50 12.28 -15.89
N GLU A 112 -14.06 11.11 -15.65
CA GLU A 112 -14.76 10.72 -14.43
C GLU A 112 -14.12 9.46 -13.86
N PHE A 113 -13.36 9.60 -12.78
CA PHE A 113 -12.74 8.46 -12.10
C PHE A 113 -13.72 7.83 -11.12
N TYR A 114 -13.77 6.50 -11.14
CA TYR A 114 -14.59 5.68 -10.28
C TYR A 114 -13.71 4.76 -9.45
N TRP A 115 -13.83 4.85 -8.12
CA TRP A 115 -13.27 3.88 -7.20
C TRP A 115 -14.36 2.89 -6.83
N ASN A 116 -14.14 1.62 -7.19
CA ASN A 116 -15.15 0.58 -7.16
C ASN A 116 -16.38 1.02 -7.97
N THR A 117 -17.46 1.43 -7.33
CA THR A 117 -18.68 1.92 -7.99
C THR A 117 -18.93 3.41 -7.76
N ASN A 118 -18.10 4.08 -6.95
CA ASN A 118 -18.31 5.45 -6.52
C ASN A 118 -17.49 6.41 -7.38
N LYS A 119 -18.14 7.45 -7.91
CA LYS A 119 -17.43 8.53 -8.59
C LYS A 119 -16.63 9.33 -7.57
N VAL A 120 -15.31 9.40 -7.77
CA VAL A 120 -14.37 10.05 -6.84
C VAL A 120 -13.78 11.34 -7.38
N GLN A 121 -13.74 11.51 -8.71
CA GLN A 121 -13.26 12.73 -9.34
C GLN A 121 -13.97 12.94 -10.67
N SER A 122 -14.25 14.19 -11.03
CA SER A 122 -14.61 14.53 -12.40
C SER A 122 -14.06 15.88 -12.83
N GLY A 123 -13.75 16.05 -14.11
CA GLY A 123 -13.18 17.28 -14.66
C GLY A 123 -12.25 17.06 -15.85
N GLY A 124 -11.46 18.07 -16.19
CA GLY A 124 -10.44 17.98 -17.24
C GLY A 124 -9.11 17.36 -16.77
N ALA A 125 -8.99 17.00 -15.48
CA ALA A 125 -7.79 16.38 -14.94
C ALA A 125 -7.77 14.88 -15.31
N ASN A 126 -6.70 14.45 -15.99
CA ASN A 126 -6.50 13.07 -16.43
C ASN A 126 -5.76 12.20 -15.41
N THR A 127 -5.55 12.70 -14.18
CA THR A 127 -4.88 11.98 -13.10
C THR A 127 -5.73 11.96 -11.84
N TYR A 128 -5.69 10.87 -11.09
CA TYR A 128 -6.34 10.72 -9.80
C TYR A 128 -5.39 10.07 -8.80
N GLU A 129 -5.34 10.58 -7.57
CA GLU A 129 -4.49 10.02 -6.50
C GLU A 129 -5.36 9.48 -5.35
N ASN A 130 -4.96 8.33 -4.77
CA ASN A 130 -5.63 7.74 -3.62
C ASN A 130 -4.59 7.06 -2.70
N GLN A 131 -4.77 7.17 -1.38
CA GLN A 131 -3.86 6.60 -0.36
C GLN A 131 -4.56 5.65 0.62
N VAL A 132 -5.85 5.41 0.44
CA VAL A 132 -6.69 4.63 1.36
C VAL A 132 -7.27 3.38 0.71
N MET A 133 -6.77 3.00 -0.47
CA MET A 133 -7.21 1.78 -1.14
C MET A 133 -6.74 0.55 -0.35
N GLU A 134 -7.51 -0.53 -0.42
CA GLU A 134 -7.22 -1.83 0.16
C GLU A 134 -7.10 -2.92 -0.91
N ALA A 135 -6.58 -4.08 -0.53
CA ALA A 135 -6.43 -5.21 -1.44
C ALA A 135 -7.79 -5.63 -2.02
N GLY A 136 -7.90 -5.65 -3.36
CA GLY A 136 -9.14 -5.97 -4.07
C GLY A 136 -9.94 -4.75 -4.52
N ASP A 137 -9.56 -3.55 -4.11
CA ASP A 137 -10.13 -2.32 -4.65
C ASP A 137 -9.80 -2.16 -6.14
N SER A 138 -10.69 -1.45 -6.84
CA SER A 138 -10.60 -1.23 -8.27
C SER A 138 -10.78 0.23 -8.66
N LEU A 139 -10.19 0.61 -9.79
CA LEU A 139 -10.39 1.91 -10.41
C LEU A 139 -10.61 1.77 -11.91
N TYR A 140 -11.55 2.52 -12.44
CA TYR A 140 -11.71 2.76 -13.88
C TYR A 140 -12.07 4.22 -14.12
N VAL A 141 -11.95 4.66 -15.38
CA VAL A 141 -12.28 6.03 -15.77
C VAL A 141 -13.26 6.02 -16.94
N ILE A 142 -14.31 6.84 -16.84
CA ILE A 142 -15.18 7.17 -17.98
C ILE A 142 -14.68 8.47 -18.56
N VAL A 143 -14.53 8.53 -19.88
CA VAL A 143 -13.94 9.68 -20.57
C VAL A 143 -14.83 10.17 -21.68
N ASN A 144 -14.70 11.45 -22.01
CA ASN A 144 -15.41 12.05 -23.12
C ASN A 144 -14.46 12.74 -24.10
N LYS A 145 -14.84 12.70 -25.37
CA LYS A 145 -14.21 13.46 -26.44
C LYS A 145 -15.29 13.97 -27.39
N GLY A 146 -15.57 15.27 -27.33
CA GLY A 146 -16.77 15.84 -27.93
C GLY A 146 -18.03 15.10 -27.50
N VAL A 147 -18.75 14.48 -28.44
CA VAL A 147 -19.99 13.72 -28.14
C VAL A 147 -19.75 12.24 -27.84
N CYS A 148 -18.52 11.73 -28.01
CA CYS A 148 -18.21 10.36 -27.64
C CYS A 148 -18.04 10.22 -26.12
N SER A 149 -18.43 9.07 -25.59
CA SER A 149 -18.07 8.61 -24.26
C SER A 149 -17.58 7.16 -24.35
N ASP A 150 -16.59 6.83 -23.55
CA ASP A 150 -16.11 5.45 -23.45
C ASP A 150 -15.51 5.20 -22.05
N THR A 151 -15.28 3.94 -21.68
CA THR A 151 -14.82 3.52 -20.36
C THR A 151 -13.53 2.72 -20.49
N SER A 152 -12.55 3.02 -19.64
CA SER A 152 -11.31 2.25 -19.59
C SER A 152 -11.54 0.81 -19.13
N GLU A 153 -10.55 -0.04 -19.34
CA GLU A 153 -10.44 -1.26 -18.54
C GLU A 153 -10.33 -0.91 -17.04
N THR A 154 -10.78 -1.84 -16.21
CA THR A 154 -10.69 -1.71 -14.76
C THR A 154 -9.33 -2.17 -14.27
N ILE A 155 -8.63 -1.31 -13.53
CA ILE A 155 -7.43 -1.68 -12.79
C ILE A 155 -7.83 -2.19 -11.42
N TYR A 156 -7.38 -3.39 -11.08
CA TYR A 156 -7.42 -3.91 -9.72
C TYR A 156 -6.09 -3.64 -9.04
N VAL A 157 -6.14 -2.94 -7.91
CA VAL A 157 -4.92 -2.59 -7.18
C VAL A 157 -4.43 -3.82 -6.43
N ASN A 158 -3.15 -4.13 -6.60
CA ASN A 158 -2.49 -5.14 -5.80
C ASN A 158 -1.85 -4.48 -4.57
N ILE A 159 -2.46 -4.62 -3.41
CA ILE A 159 -1.93 -4.11 -2.13
C ILE A 159 -1.53 -5.31 -1.28
N GLU A 160 -0.30 -5.30 -0.76
CA GLU A 160 0.20 -6.36 0.11
C GLU A 160 -0.62 -6.41 1.40
N LEU A 161 -1.06 -7.61 1.76
CA LEU A 161 -1.82 -7.81 2.99
C LEU A 161 -0.95 -7.52 4.22
N ALA A 162 -1.59 -7.10 5.31
CA ALA A 162 -0.90 -6.98 6.58
C ALA A 162 -0.29 -8.32 7.00
N LEU A 163 0.95 -8.28 7.49
CA LEU A 163 1.68 -9.45 7.96
C LEU A 163 1.34 -9.77 9.41
N ASP A 164 1.35 -11.07 9.77
CA ASP A 164 1.38 -11.50 11.16
C ASP A 164 2.81 -11.37 11.71
N LEU A 165 3.05 -10.25 12.40
CA LEU A 165 4.34 -9.93 13.00
C LEU A 165 4.46 -10.42 14.45
N SER A 166 3.55 -11.28 14.90
CA SER A 166 3.71 -11.92 16.20
C SER A 166 4.99 -12.75 16.23
N PHE A 167 5.55 -12.90 17.43
CA PHE A 167 6.70 -13.76 17.63
C PHE A 167 6.57 -14.46 18.98
N THR A 168 7.36 -15.52 19.13
CA THR A 168 7.51 -16.24 20.40
C THR A 168 8.97 -16.23 20.81
N TYR A 169 9.22 -16.61 22.06
CA TYR A 169 10.58 -16.80 22.55
C TYR A 169 10.68 -17.99 23.48
N THR A 170 11.84 -18.64 23.43
CA THR A 170 12.27 -19.59 24.47
C THR A 170 13.44 -18.99 25.22
N ARG A 171 13.60 -19.32 26.51
CA ARG A 171 14.75 -18.84 27.30
C ARG A 171 15.50 -19.97 27.96
N ASP A 172 16.81 -19.83 28.02
CA ASP A 172 17.71 -20.54 28.94
C ASP A 172 18.43 -19.51 29.80
N ARG A 173 18.00 -19.37 31.06
CA ARG A 173 18.44 -18.32 31.99
C ARG A 173 18.27 -16.91 31.38
N SER A 174 19.36 -16.19 31.16
CA SER A 174 19.36 -14.83 30.58
C SER A 174 19.35 -14.81 29.05
N VAL A 175 19.54 -15.96 28.39
CA VAL A 175 19.61 -16.06 26.93
C VAL A 175 18.22 -16.37 26.37
N TYR A 176 17.71 -15.48 25.53
CA TYR A 176 16.43 -15.59 24.86
C TYR A 176 16.65 -15.89 23.39
N THR A 177 15.88 -16.83 22.84
CA THR A 177 15.83 -17.14 21.41
C THR A 177 14.49 -16.69 20.87
N PHE A 178 14.49 -15.76 19.92
CA PHE A 178 13.28 -15.20 19.32
C PHE A 178 12.93 -15.93 18.02
N ILE A 179 11.65 -16.23 17.84
CA ILE A 179 11.12 -16.98 16.70
C ILE A 179 9.91 -16.22 16.13
N PRO A 180 10.01 -15.63 14.93
CA PRO A 180 8.88 -14.94 14.31
C PRO A 180 7.83 -15.96 13.87
N ALA A 181 6.55 -15.56 13.88
CA ALA A 181 5.44 -16.40 13.42
C ALA A 181 5.55 -16.73 11.92
N ILE A 182 6.06 -15.78 11.14
CA ILE A 182 6.27 -15.91 9.69
C ILE A 182 7.77 -15.84 9.32
N LYS A 183 8.16 -16.67 8.35
CA LYS A 183 9.55 -16.93 7.93
C LYS A 183 9.75 -16.74 6.43
N GLY A 184 11.00 -16.59 5.99
CA GLY A 184 11.36 -16.51 4.57
C GLY A 184 11.25 -15.13 3.93
N TYR A 185 11.19 -14.06 4.74
CA TYR A 185 11.21 -12.68 4.23
C TYR A 185 12.64 -12.21 3.95
N PRO A 186 12.84 -11.26 3.01
CA PRO A 186 14.16 -10.76 2.64
C PRO A 186 14.98 -10.17 3.78
N ARG A 187 14.32 -9.50 4.74
CA ARG A 187 15.00 -8.86 5.88
C ARG A 187 14.15 -8.93 7.14
N TYR A 188 14.85 -9.21 8.23
CA TYR A 188 14.39 -9.12 9.61
C TYR A 188 15.30 -8.11 10.32
N THR A 189 14.73 -7.27 11.18
CA THR A 189 15.48 -6.40 12.09
C THR A 189 14.89 -6.55 13.48
N TRP A 190 15.70 -7.00 14.43
CA TRP A 190 15.33 -7.14 15.83
C TRP A 190 15.99 -6.05 16.66
N ASP A 191 15.18 -5.26 17.35
CA ASP A 191 15.62 -4.43 18.49
C ASP A 191 15.20 -5.12 19.78
N PHE A 192 16.19 -5.45 20.61
CA PHE A 192 15.99 -6.18 21.86
C PHE A 192 15.47 -5.30 23.00
N GLY A 193 15.40 -3.98 22.82
CA GLY A 193 14.82 -3.05 23.79
C GLY A 193 15.69 -2.72 25.00
N ASP A 194 16.94 -3.17 25.01
CA ASP A 194 17.90 -2.94 26.12
C ASP A 194 19.11 -2.05 25.74
N GLY A 195 19.09 -1.49 24.53
CA GLY A 195 20.16 -0.62 24.00
C GLY A 195 21.33 -1.38 23.37
N SER A 196 21.24 -2.70 23.24
CA SER A 196 22.19 -3.50 22.45
C SER A 196 22.04 -3.26 20.93
N ALA A 197 22.99 -3.77 20.15
CA ALA A 197 22.95 -3.66 18.69
C ALA A 197 21.82 -4.53 18.10
N PHE A 198 21.22 -4.04 17.01
CA PHE A 198 20.19 -4.80 16.29
C PHE A 198 20.72 -6.10 15.71
N SER A 199 19.82 -7.09 15.58
CA SER A 199 20.12 -8.34 14.88
C SER A 199 19.32 -8.45 13.58
N ASN A 200 19.99 -8.90 12.51
CA ASN A 200 19.36 -9.11 11.20
C ASN A 200 19.10 -10.59 10.88
N LEU A 201 19.18 -11.47 11.89
CA LEU A 201 18.90 -12.90 11.73
C LEU A 201 17.39 -13.15 11.76
N GLU A 202 16.91 -14.13 10.98
CA GLU A 202 15.50 -14.53 11.00
C GLU A 202 15.04 -14.99 12.41
N SER A 203 15.90 -15.69 13.15
CA SER A 203 15.61 -16.15 14.51
C SER A 203 16.85 -15.95 15.40
N PRO A 204 17.04 -14.76 15.99
CA PRO A 204 18.24 -14.45 16.76
C PRO A 204 18.18 -14.97 18.19
N THR A 205 19.36 -15.08 18.79
CA THR A 205 19.52 -15.21 20.25
C THR A 205 20.07 -13.92 20.84
N HIS A 206 19.63 -13.54 22.04
CA HIS A 206 20.13 -12.38 22.77
C HIS A 206 20.29 -12.68 24.27
N ASP A 207 21.34 -12.14 24.88
CA ASP A 207 21.62 -12.31 26.31
C ASP A 207 21.27 -11.05 27.10
N TYR A 208 20.26 -11.15 27.95
CA TYR A 208 19.76 -10.06 28.78
C TYR A 208 20.43 -9.96 30.16
N ALA A 209 21.60 -10.58 30.37
CA ALA A 209 22.26 -10.59 31.68
C ALA A 209 22.41 -9.19 32.33
N SER A 210 22.60 -8.12 31.55
CA SER A 210 22.71 -6.73 32.04
C SER A 210 21.37 -6.01 32.27
N SER A 211 20.25 -6.68 32.00
CA SER A 211 18.89 -6.12 31.97
C SER A 211 17.92 -6.87 32.88
N GLU A 212 18.43 -7.64 33.85
CA GLU A 212 17.59 -8.38 34.79
C GLU A 212 16.55 -7.52 35.50
N SER A 213 15.38 -8.10 35.80
CA SER A 213 14.28 -7.42 36.50
C SER A 213 13.73 -6.15 35.81
N LYS A 214 14.01 -5.94 34.51
CA LYS A 214 13.47 -4.83 33.72
C LYS A 214 12.34 -5.29 32.80
N ASN A 215 11.45 -4.35 32.46
CA ASN A 215 10.59 -4.48 31.30
C ASN A 215 11.36 -4.00 30.08
N ILE A 216 11.56 -4.90 29.11
CA ILE A 216 12.15 -4.57 27.81
C ILE A 216 11.05 -4.49 26.76
N LYS A 217 11.26 -3.67 25.73
CA LYS A 217 10.34 -3.54 24.60
C LYS A 217 11.03 -4.08 23.36
N VAL A 218 10.73 -5.32 23.00
CA VAL A 218 11.34 -5.97 21.84
C VAL A 218 10.54 -5.59 20.60
N ASN A 219 11.22 -5.08 19.57
CA ASN A 219 10.62 -4.73 18.29
C ASN A 219 11.12 -5.69 17.20
N LEU A 220 10.18 -6.31 16.49
CA LEU A 220 10.44 -7.04 15.25
C LEU A 220 10.01 -6.17 14.08
N GLU A 221 10.93 -5.88 13.18
CA GLU A 221 10.66 -5.29 11.88
C GLU A 221 10.95 -6.29 10.76
N ILE A 222 10.05 -6.37 9.77
CA ILE A 222 10.18 -7.21 8.58
C ILE A 222 10.05 -6.32 7.34
N GLU A 223 10.94 -6.49 6.38
CA GLU A 223 10.84 -5.90 5.04
C GLU A 223 10.41 -6.97 4.03
N SER A 224 9.31 -6.73 3.31
CA SER A 224 8.80 -7.64 2.29
C SER A 224 9.58 -7.58 0.97
N VAL A 225 9.27 -8.50 0.05
CA VAL A 225 9.83 -8.49 -1.31
C VAL A 225 9.44 -7.24 -2.10
N ASN A 226 8.38 -6.54 -1.70
CA ASN A 226 7.94 -5.28 -2.30
C ASN A 226 8.50 -4.06 -1.56
N ALA A 227 9.48 -4.26 -0.67
CA ALA A 227 10.07 -3.23 0.20
C ALA A 227 9.08 -2.60 1.19
N CYS A 228 7.99 -3.30 1.52
CA CYS A 228 7.07 -2.87 2.56
C CYS A 228 7.65 -3.18 3.93
N VAL A 229 7.70 -2.17 4.80
CA VAL A 229 8.25 -2.30 6.15
C VAL A 229 7.10 -2.41 7.15
N TYR A 230 7.14 -3.48 7.93
CA TYR A 230 6.17 -3.79 8.96
C TYR A 230 6.89 -3.91 10.30
N ASN A 231 6.33 -3.37 11.38
CA ASN A 231 6.91 -3.54 12.72
C ASN A 231 5.86 -3.89 13.77
N GLN A 232 6.30 -4.62 14.79
CA GLN A 232 5.50 -4.99 15.96
C GLN A 232 6.38 -4.99 17.20
N GLU A 233 5.85 -4.39 18.26
CA GLU A 233 6.50 -4.36 19.57
C GLU A 233 5.78 -5.30 20.56
N GLU A 234 6.56 -6.00 21.38
CA GLU A 234 6.08 -6.75 22.55
C GLU A 234 6.88 -6.36 23.79
N THR A 235 6.20 -6.19 24.93
CA THR A 235 6.86 -5.92 26.22
C THR A 235 7.09 -7.23 26.97
N ILE A 236 8.35 -7.53 27.29
CA ILE A 236 8.75 -8.73 28.04
C ILE A 236 9.26 -8.30 29.40
N LEU A 237 8.71 -8.90 30.46
CA LEU A 237 9.23 -8.77 31.82
C LEU A 237 10.37 -9.79 32.01
N LEU A 238 11.58 -9.29 32.17
CA LEU A 238 12.74 -10.12 32.47
C LEU A 238 12.76 -10.50 33.95
N PRO A 239 12.92 -11.79 34.30
CA PRO A 239 13.10 -12.18 35.70
C PRO A 239 14.47 -11.72 36.23
N ALA A 240 14.68 -11.84 37.54
CA ALA A 240 16.03 -11.86 38.08
C ALA A 240 16.75 -13.13 37.58
N PHE A 241 17.92 -12.97 36.98
CA PHE A 241 18.71 -14.10 36.47
C PHE A 241 19.70 -14.61 37.51
N SER A 242 20.15 -13.71 38.39
CA SER A 242 21.00 -14.05 39.51
C SER A 242 20.18 -14.47 40.74
N SER A 243 20.61 -15.51 41.46
CA SER A 243 20.08 -15.86 42.80
C SER A 243 20.47 -14.83 43.87
N ILE A 244 20.95 -13.64 43.48
CA ILE A 244 21.35 -12.59 44.41
C ILE A 244 20.18 -12.12 45.27
N SER A 245 18.95 -12.21 44.74
CA SER A 245 17.71 -11.92 45.47
C SER A 245 17.46 -12.91 46.61
N ASP A 246 17.90 -14.15 46.49
CA ASP A 246 17.73 -15.16 47.56
C ASP A 246 18.54 -14.76 48.80
N PHE A 247 19.72 -14.14 48.61
CA PHE A 247 20.53 -13.58 49.68
C PHE A 247 19.84 -12.41 50.39
N ALA A 248 18.98 -11.64 49.70
CA ALA A 248 18.24 -10.57 50.34
C ALA A 248 17.27 -11.10 51.41
N SER A 249 16.68 -12.28 51.21
CA SER A 249 15.86 -12.95 52.24
C SER A 249 16.66 -13.36 53.47
N LEU A 250 17.96 -13.58 53.30
CA LEU A 250 18.92 -13.83 54.37
C LEU A 250 19.47 -12.52 54.97
N GLY A 251 19.00 -11.34 54.58
CA GLY A 251 19.57 -10.07 55.03
C GLY A 251 20.99 -9.81 54.52
N LEU A 252 21.32 -10.38 53.35
CA LEU A 252 22.59 -10.20 52.68
C LEU A 252 22.38 -9.45 51.35
N THR A 253 23.22 -8.45 51.06
CA THR A 253 23.23 -7.76 49.77
C THR A 253 24.63 -7.79 49.19
N LEU A 254 24.76 -8.36 48.00
CA LEU A 254 26.03 -8.56 47.30
C LEU A 254 26.05 -7.68 46.05
N TYR A 255 27.06 -6.82 45.91
CA TYR A 255 27.18 -5.93 44.75
C TYR A 255 28.64 -5.47 44.51
N PRO A 256 28.98 -5.04 43.29
CA PRO A 256 28.18 -5.20 42.07
C PRO A 256 28.12 -6.67 41.62
N ASN A 257 27.08 -7.04 40.88
CA ASN A 257 27.00 -8.29 40.12
C ASN A 257 26.54 -7.94 38.70
N PRO A 258 27.34 -8.16 37.63
CA PRO A 258 28.72 -8.67 37.62
C PRO A 258 29.74 -7.74 38.33
N MET A 259 30.92 -8.29 38.68
CA MET A 259 32.01 -7.56 39.37
C MET A 259 33.34 -7.71 38.62
N THR A 260 34.18 -6.67 38.66
CA THR A 260 35.54 -6.69 38.11
C THR A 260 36.59 -6.94 39.18
N ASP A 261 36.60 -6.13 40.24
CA ASP A 261 37.74 -6.08 41.17
C ASP A 261 37.35 -6.36 42.63
N VAL A 262 36.15 -5.94 43.03
CA VAL A 262 35.70 -6.01 44.43
C VAL A 262 34.26 -6.50 44.50
N LEU A 263 34.02 -7.48 45.38
CA LEU A 263 32.70 -7.85 45.85
C LEU A 263 32.43 -7.18 47.20
N VAL A 264 31.37 -6.39 47.30
CA VAL A 264 30.89 -5.85 48.57
C VAL A 264 29.71 -6.67 49.05
N VAL A 265 29.78 -7.13 50.30
CA VAL A 265 28.71 -7.85 50.97
C VAL A 265 28.26 -7.07 52.19
N LYS A 266 27.02 -6.61 52.17
CA LYS A 266 26.34 -6.02 53.32
C LYS A 266 25.56 -7.10 54.06
N ASN A 267 25.80 -7.19 55.36
CA ASN A 267 25.13 -8.14 56.25
C ASN A 267 24.24 -7.37 57.24
N THR A 268 22.97 -7.18 56.89
CA THR A 268 22.02 -6.39 57.70
C THR A 268 21.37 -7.22 58.80
N ASN A 269 21.42 -8.55 58.73
CA ASN A 269 20.89 -9.42 59.78
C ASN A 269 21.81 -9.51 61.02
N ARG A 270 23.07 -9.08 60.91
CA ARG A 270 24.12 -9.13 61.95
C ARG A 270 24.41 -10.52 62.54
N ASN A 271 23.91 -11.58 61.91
CA ASN A 271 24.28 -12.95 62.23
C ASN A 271 25.73 -13.20 61.85
N ASN A 272 26.40 -14.05 62.62
CA ASN A 272 27.75 -14.50 62.31
C ASN A 272 27.69 -15.45 61.10
N SER A 273 27.88 -14.88 59.91
CA SER A 273 27.78 -15.59 58.63
C SER A 273 29.16 -15.69 57.99
N ARG A 274 29.39 -16.75 57.23
CA ARG A 274 30.61 -16.93 56.44
C ARG A 274 30.22 -17.08 54.98
N LEU A 275 30.80 -16.24 54.13
CA LEU A 275 30.68 -16.35 52.69
C LEU A 275 31.74 -17.31 52.17
N VAL A 276 31.32 -18.27 51.34
CA VAL A 276 32.20 -19.17 50.60
C VAL A 276 31.93 -19.00 49.10
N MET A 277 32.98 -18.73 48.34
CA MET A 277 32.94 -18.62 46.89
C MET A 277 33.57 -19.85 46.26
N ILE A 278 32.87 -20.44 45.30
CA ILE A 278 33.23 -21.69 44.65
C ILE A 278 33.27 -21.47 43.15
N ASN A 279 34.29 -22.00 42.47
CA ASN A 279 34.38 -21.95 41.01
C ASN A 279 33.41 -22.96 40.35
N ALA A 280 33.32 -22.92 39.01
CA ALA A 280 32.43 -23.81 38.25
C ALA A 280 32.73 -25.32 38.40
N VAL A 281 33.92 -25.69 38.89
CA VAL A 281 34.35 -27.09 39.10
C VAL A 281 34.08 -27.56 40.55
N GLY A 282 33.58 -26.67 41.42
CA GLY A 282 33.25 -26.99 42.80
C GLY A 282 34.38 -26.72 43.81
N GLU A 283 35.48 -26.11 43.37
CA GLU A 283 36.59 -25.77 44.26
C GLU A 283 36.33 -24.45 45.00
N GLU A 284 36.57 -24.46 46.31
CA GLU A 284 36.52 -23.26 47.13
C GLU A 284 37.70 -22.34 46.77
N VAL A 285 37.39 -21.16 46.22
CA VAL A 285 38.40 -20.17 45.82
C VAL A 285 38.54 -19.04 46.83
N MET A 286 37.54 -18.83 47.69
CA MET A 286 37.55 -17.79 48.71
C MET A 286 36.60 -18.15 49.86
N ASN A 287 37.01 -17.86 51.10
CA ASN A 287 36.11 -17.82 52.24
C ASN A 287 36.36 -16.56 53.07
N ARG A 288 35.30 -15.93 53.58
CA ARG A 288 35.40 -14.75 54.46
C ARG A 288 34.24 -14.71 55.45
N THR A 289 34.56 -14.46 56.72
CA THR A 289 33.54 -14.12 57.72
C THR A 289 32.97 -12.75 57.42
N LEU A 290 31.65 -12.61 57.50
CA LEU A 290 30.92 -11.40 57.15
C LEU A 290 30.71 -10.51 58.37
N ASN A 291 31.25 -9.30 58.28
CA ASN A 291 30.87 -8.17 59.14
C ASN A 291 29.67 -7.42 58.54
N GLU A 292 29.18 -6.36 59.21
CA GLU A 292 28.08 -5.51 58.71
C GLU A 292 28.29 -5.06 57.26
N THR A 293 29.54 -4.72 56.90
CA THR A 293 29.97 -4.52 55.52
C THR A 293 31.34 -5.17 55.34
N THR A 294 31.45 -6.06 54.36
CA THR A 294 32.68 -6.79 54.04
C THR A 294 33.04 -6.53 52.59
N SER A 295 34.25 -6.03 52.34
CA SER A 295 34.78 -5.86 50.97
C SER A 295 35.79 -6.96 50.68
N ILE A 296 35.61 -7.68 49.57
CA ILE A 296 36.42 -8.83 49.18
C ILE A 296 37.06 -8.49 47.83
N ASN A 297 38.39 -8.47 47.78
CA ASN A 297 39.13 -8.31 46.53
C ASN A 297 39.04 -9.62 45.72
N VAL A 298 38.52 -9.51 44.51
CA VAL A 298 38.29 -10.62 43.56
C VAL A 298 39.07 -10.43 42.25
N ALA A 299 39.87 -9.37 42.11
CA ALA A 299 40.63 -9.09 40.89
C ALA A 299 41.62 -10.21 40.50
N GLY A 300 42.02 -11.05 41.47
CA GLY A 300 42.88 -12.22 41.24
C GLY A 300 42.15 -13.48 40.78
N LEU A 301 40.83 -13.47 40.73
CA LEU A 301 40.03 -14.61 40.28
C LEU A 301 39.97 -14.63 38.75
N SER A 302 39.98 -15.83 38.17
CA SER A 302 39.79 -15.97 36.72
C SER A 302 38.38 -15.49 36.33
N PRO A 303 38.20 -14.82 35.18
CA PRO A 303 36.87 -14.46 34.70
C PRO A 303 35.97 -15.69 34.60
N GLY A 304 34.75 -15.61 35.12
CA GLY A 304 33.82 -16.73 35.11
C GLY A 304 32.68 -16.60 36.12
N ILE A 305 31.86 -17.64 36.20
CA ILE A 305 30.75 -17.74 37.15
C ILE A 305 31.26 -18.37 38.44
N TYR A 306 30.93 -17.74 39.56
CA TYR A 306 31.21 -18.23 40.89
C TYR A 306 29.92 -18.46 41.65
N LEU A 307 29.80 -19.59 42.32
CA LEU A 307 28.72 -19.87 43.25
C LEU A 307 29.10 -19.32 44.62
N VAL A 308 28.18 -18.57 45.23
CA VAL A 308 28.32 -18.10 46.60
C VAL A 308 27.37 -18.89 47.49
N LYS A 309 27.82 -19.25 48.70
CA LYS A 309 26.98 -19.85 49.75
C LYS A 309 27.39 -19.38 51.13
#